data_AF-B2AD85-F1
#
_entry.id   AF-B2AD85-F1
#
_cell.length_a   1.000
_cell.length_b   1.000
_cell.length_c   1.000
_cell.angle_alpha   90.00
_cell.angle_beta   90.00
_cell.angle_gamma   90.00
#
_symmetry.space_group_name_H-M   'P 1'
#
loop_
_entity.id
_entity.type
_entity.pdbx_description
1 polymer ?
#
loop_
_entity_poly.entity_id
_entity_poly.type
_entity_poly.pdbx_seq_one_letter_code
_entity_poly.pdbx_strand_id
1 'polypeptide(L)'
;MTGPTLSKMPCYRYIITEASLYREQKAPWQIFSRRWQSMDIVDISSSDWAPSSRIRTIMVSHLNVPTQFAFQVREFIPTAGDILVDEVTDPVEGTVTKVPLPRFAVADMKATAENMRGFVDGNVHNFIIAMVGRDELLWETYLMAFRQTKQEQTLLSNTFRLWVVCRMTSSPVYICGEDKLGGTPHPLYDNRVMMPLLMTAQFECINYTTFLRPWSRAVLKQLNDLVLAKKREYWLTIYLTMFVLLHSCAMITKRDEETARQFRIPVSANYPVHIPNRAD
;
A
#
# COMPACT_ATOMS: atom_id res chain seq x y z
N MET A 1 -33.25 24.91 -32.44
CA MET A 1 -31.86 24.43 -32.27
C MET A 1 -31.34 25.00 -30.96
N THR A 2 -31.31 24.19 -29.90
CA THR A 2 -30.70 24.57 -28.62
C THR A 2 -29.20 24.27 -28.70
N GLY A 3 -28.36 25.30 -28.62
CA GLY A 3 -26.91 25.16 -28.64
C GLY A 3 -26.38 24.35 -27.44
N PRO A 4 -25.11 23.91 -27.48
CA PRO A 4 -24.54 23.09 -26.42
C PRO A 4 -24.53 23.85 -25.09
N THR A 5 -25.20 23.28 -24.08
CA THR A 5 -25.21 23.80 -22.72
C THR A 5 -23.85 23.55 -22.09
N LEU A 6 -23.05 24.61 -21.89
CA LEU A 6 -21.83 24.56 -21.08
C LEU A 6 -22.20 24.07 -19.68
N SER A 7 -21.83 22.83 -19.37
CA SER A 7 -21.94 22.29 -18.01
C SER A 7 -21.03 23.12 -17.10
N LYS A 8 -21.64 23.92 -16.22
CA LYS A 8 -20.90 24.67 -15.20
C LYS A 8 -20.36 23.66 -14.19
N MET A 9 -19.09 23.28 -14.30
CA MET A 9 -18.42 22.62 -13.18
C MET A 9 -18.43 23.62 -12.01
N PRO A 10 -19.00 23.26 -10.85
CA PRO A 10 -18.97 24.14 -9.69
C PRO A 10 -17.51 24.41 -9.31
N CYS A 11 -17.20 25.63 -8.90
CA CYS A 11 -15.87 25.97 -8.41
C CYS A 11 -15.61 25.22 -7.10
N TYR A 12 -14.91 24.10 -7.19
CA TYR A 12 -14.48 23.39 -6.00
C TYR A 12 -13.30 24.12 -5.36
N ARG A 13 -13.48 24.58 -4.12
CA ARG A 13 -12.43 25.21 -3.32
C ARG A 13 -11.80 24.19 -2.39
N TYR A 14 -11.07 23.24 -2.97
CA TYR A 14 -10.35 22.23 -2.20
C TYR A 14 -9.14 22.84 -1.49
N ILE A 15 -8.89 22.39 -0.27
CA ILE A 15 -7.71 22.76 0.51
C ILE A 15 -6.68 21.66 0.36
N ILE A 16 -5.41 22.02 0.17
CA ILE A 16 -4.31 21.04 0.01
C ILE A 16 -4.32 20.02 1.15
N THR A 17 -4.57 20.47 2.38
CA THR A 17 -4.59 19.61 3.58
C THR A 17 -5.72 18.60 3.64
N GLU A 18 -6.72 18.71 2.77
CA GLU A 18 -7.86 17.78 2.69
C GLU A 18 -7.69 16.76 1.55
N ALA A 19 -6.60 16.84 0.78
CA ALA A 19 -6.33 15.89 -0.27
C ALA A 19 -6.02 14.49 0.30
N SER A 20 -6.58 13.46 -0.34
CA SER A 20 -6.21 12.08 -0.06
C SER A 20 -5.05 11.66 -0.96
N LEU A 21 -3.94 11.22 -0.35
CA LEU A 21 -2.70 10.85 -1.06
C LEU A 21 -2.53 9.32 -1.22
N TYR A 22 -3.47 8.54 -0.69
CA TYR A 22 -3.48 7.08 -0.71
C TYR A 22 -4.91 6.59 -0.53
N ARG A 23 -5.17 5.30 -0.78
CA ARG A 23 -6.50 4.72 -0.59
C ARG A 23 -6.92 4.75 0.89
N GLU A 24 -7.88 5.58 1.22
CA GLU A 24 -8.41 5.63 2.59
C GLU A 24 -9.27 4.41 2.89
N GLN A 25 -9.04 3.81 4.05
CA GLN A 25 -9.77 2.65 4.52
C GLN A 25 -9.90 2.65 6.04
N LYS A 26 -11.04 2.15 6.53
CA LYS A 26 -11.35 2.10 7.96
C LYS A 26 -10.63 0.94 8.66
N ALA A 27 -10.54 -0.20 7.97
CA ALA A 27 -9.93 -1.44 8.43
C ALA A 27 -9.33 -2.18 7.23
N PRO A 28 -8.45 -3.18 7.44
CA PRO A 28 -7.95 -4.03 6.37
C PRO A 28 -9.08 -4.73 5.61
N TRP A 29 -8.77 -5.30 4.46
CA TRP A 29 -9.78 -5.99 3.67
C TRP A 29 -10.41 -7.15 4.46
N GLN A 30 -11.67 -6.97 4.85
CA GLN A 30 -12.41 -7.87 5.76
C GLN A 30 -12.69 -9.26 5.19
N ILE A 31 -12.37 -9.50 3.92
CA ILE A 31 -12.39 -10.84 3.30
C ILE A 31 -11.23 -11.69 3.83
N PHE A 32 -10.08 -11.09 4.14
CA PHE A 32 -8.91 -11.84 4.63
C PHE A 32 -9.08 -12.27 6.08
N SER A 33 -9.54 -11.35 6.93
CA SER A 33 -9.81 -11.63 8.34
C SER A 33 -10.72 -10.55 8.92
N ARG A 34 -11.54 -10.93 9.91
CA ARG A 34 -12.35 -10.00 10.72
C ARG A 34 -11.71 -9.64 12.06
N ARG A 35 -10.47 -10.05 12.32
CA ARG A 35 -9.75 -9.74 13.57
C ARG A 35 -9.53 -8.24 13.79
N TRP A 36 -9.35 -7.47 12.71
CA TRP A 36 -9.12 -6.03 12.77
C TRP A 36 -10.33 -5.26 12.24
N GLN A 37 -10.96 -4.48 13.11
CA GLN A 37 -12.08 -3.57 12.77
C GLN A 37 -11.63 -2.11 12.61
N SER A 38 -10.34 -1.85 12.80
CA SER A 38 -9.67 -0.59 12.52
C SER A 38 -8.29 -0.86 11.92
N MET A 39 -7.60 0.19 11.46
CA MET A 39 -6.20 0.10 11.02
C MET A 39 -5.17 0.11 12.16
N ASP A 40 -5.62 0.03 13.40
CA ASP A 40 -4.71 0.14 14.54
C ASP A 40 -3.85 -1.12 14.66
N ILE A 41 -2.64 -0.93 15.19
CA ILE A 41 -1.68 -2.01 15.37
C ILE A 41 -2.08 -2.80 16.62
N VAL A 42 -2.69 -3.96 16.39
CA VAL A 42 -3.14 -4.88 17.43
C VAL A 42 -2.67 -6.28 17.05
N ASP A 43 -1.83 -6.88 17.90
CA ASP A 43 -1.35 -8.25 17.69
C ASP A 43 -2.47 -9.29 17.86
N ILE A 44 -2.23 -10.49 17.34
CA ILE A 44 -3.09 -11.64 17.64
C ILE A 44 -3.08 -11.90 19.16
N SER A 45 -4.28 -12.16 19.71
CA SER A 45 -4.47 -12.49 21.12
C SER A 45 -3.53 -13.60 21.57
N SER A 46 -3.00 -13.51 22.80
CA SER A 46 -2.13 -14.53 23.36
C SER A 46 -2.77 -15.93 23.39
N SER A 47 -4.10 -16.01 23.49
CA SER A 47 -4.88 -17.25 23.44
C SER A 47 -4.97 -17.89 22.06
N ASP A 48 -4.70 -17.11 21.00
CA ASP A 48 -4.96 -17.49 19.62
C ASP A 48 -3.66 -17.92 18.91
N TRP A 49 -2.56 -18.06 19.63
CA TRP A 49 -1.35 -18.66 19.10
C TRP A 49 -1.36 -20.17 19.29
N ALA A 50 -0.89 -20.92 18.30
CA ALA A 50 -0.78 -22.37 18.43
C ALA A 50 0.17 -22.74 19.60
N PRO A 51 -0.21 -23.67 20.50
CA PRO A 51 0.52 -23.89 21.77
C PRO A 51 2.00 -24.25 21.61
N SER A 52 2.37 -24.97 20.55
CA SER A 52 3.74 -25.41 20.27
C SER A 52 4.41 -24.63 19.12
N SER A 53 3.83 -23.51 18.67
CA SER A 53 4.39 -22.77 17.55
C SER A 53 5.58 -21.92 17.97
N ARG A 54 6.71 -22.12 17.28
CA ARG A 54 7.92 -21.29 17.41
C ARG A 54 7.84 -20.09 16.47
N ILE A 55 8.48 -18.99 16.88
CA ILE A 55 8.72 -17.86 15.98
C ILE A 55 9.67 -18.31 14.88
N ARG A 56 9.35 -17.96 13.63
CA ARG A 56 10.18 -18.18 12.45
C ARG A 56 10.49 -16.84 11.82
N THR A 57 11.66 -16.72 11.20
CA THR A 57 11.99 -15.54 10.40
C THR A 57 11.87 -15.89 8.93
N ILE A 58 11.02 -15.17 8.20
CA ILE A 58 10.89 -15.31 6.74
C ILE A 58 11.39 -14.05 6.05
N MET A 59 11.87 -14.20 4.81
CA MET A 59 12.22 -13.08 3.94
C MET A 59 11.12 -12.91 2.90
N VAL A 60 10.67 -11.67 2.73
CA VAL A 60 9.67 -11.31 1.72
C VAL A 60 10.18 -10.21 0.80
N SER A 61 9.54 -10.08 -0.36
CA SER A 61 9.85 -9.07 -1.37
C SER A 61 8.59 -8.64 -2.13
N HIS A 62 8.60 -7.43 -2.66
CA HIS A 62 7.57 -6.96 -3.58
C HIS A 62 7.90 -7.46 -4.99
N LEU A 63 6.91 -7.95 -5.75
CA LEU A 63 7.13 -8.62 -7.04
C LEU A 63 8.08 -7.89 -8.01
N ASN A 64 7.95 -6.56 -8.10
CA ASN A 64 8.64 -5.74 -9.10
C ASN A 64 9.77 -4.89 -8.53
N VAL A 65 10.12 -5.02 -7.25
CA VAL A 65 11.14 -4.17 -6.61
C VAL A 65 12.20 -5.04 -5.95
N PRO A 66 13.49 -4.93 -6.33
CA PRO A 66 14.57 -5.77 -5.82
C PRO A 66 14.92 -5.39 -4.37
N THR A 67 14.02 -5.73 -3.46
CA THR A 67 14.06 -5.40 -2.04
C THR A 67 13.76 -6.64 -1.23
N GLN A 68 14.30 -6.69 -0.01
CA GLN A 68 14.02 -7.78 0.91
C GLN A 68 13.86 -7.21 2.31
N PHE A 69 12.87 -7.72 3.04
CA PHE A 69 12.71 -7.42 4.45
C PHE A 69 12.21 -8.65 5.19
N ALA A 70 12.59 -8.73 6.47
CA ALA A 70 12.34 -9.89 7.32
C ALA A 70 11.05 -9.69 8.11
N PHE A 71 10.27 -10.76 8.23
CA PHE A 71 9.19 -10.85 9.21
C PHE A 71 9.48 -11.95 10.22
N GLN A 72 9.22 -11.65 11.49
CA GLN A 72 9.05 -12.68 12.51
C GLN A 72 7.59 -13.10 12.53
N VAL A 73 7.36 -14.40 12.30
CA VAL A 73 6.01 -14.97 12.15
C VAL A 73 5.81 -16.13 13.11
N ARG A 74 4.56 -16.35 13.49
CA ARG A 74 4.14 -17.45 14.36
C ARG A 74 2.83 -18.06 13.84
N GLU A 75 2.65 -19.35 14.08
CA GLU A 75 1.43 -20.05 13.69
C GLU A 75 0.30 -19.72 14.67
N PHE A 76 -0.87 -19.34 14.12
CA PHE A 76 -2.06 -18.97 14.88
C PHE A 76 -3.15 -20.05 14.81
N ILE A 77 -4.07 -20.01 15.78
CA ILE A 77 -5.30 -20.81 15.82
C ILE A 77 -6.38 -20.03 15.05
N PRO A 78 -6.89 -20.56 13.93
CA PRO A 78 -7.95 -19.90 13.18
C PRO A 78 -9.20 -19.62 14.03
N THR A 79 -9.80 -18.47 13.79
CA THR A 79 -11.06 -18.05 14.41
C THR A 79 -12.12 -17.81 13.32
N ALA A 80 -13.38 -17.66 13.75
CA ALA A 80 -14.46 -17.36 12.82
C ALA A 80 -14.19 -16.05 12.06
N GLY A 81 -14.18 -16.13 10.72
CA GLY A 81 -13.92 -14.99 9.84
C GLY A 81 -12.50 -14.90 9.30
N ASP A 82 -11.59 -15.80 9.69
CA ASP A 82 -10.28 -15.95 9.02
C ASP A 82 -10.43 -16.73 7.71
N ILE A 83 -9.84 -16.24 6.62
CA ILE A 83 -9.72 -16.99 5.38
C ILE A 83 -8.65 -18.07 5.52
N LEU A 84 -8.98 -19.31 5.14
CA LEU A 84 -8.08 -20.47 5.26
C LEU A 84 -7.81 -21.16 3.92
N VAL A 85 -8.51 -20.74 2.88
CA VAL A 85 -8.43 -21.30 1.53
C VAL A 85 -8.50 -20.14 0.56
N ASP A 86 -7.62 -20.15 -0.43
CA ASP A 86 -7.66 -19.26 -1.57
C ASP A 86 -8.32 -19.96 -2.76
N GLU A 87 -9.05 -19.20 -3.57
CA GLU A 87 -9.67 -19.69 -4.81
C GLU A 87 -8.86 -19.19 -6.00
N VAL A 88 -7.99 -20.07 -6.49
CA VAL A 88 -7.06 -19.76 -7.57
C VAL A 88 -7.70 -20.16 -8.90
N THR A 89 -7.90 -19.18 -9.78
CA THR A 89 -8.36 -19.45 -11.15
C THR A 89 -7.14 -19.67 -12.05
N ASP A 90 -7.11 -20.80 -12.75
CA ASP A 90 -6.13 -21.04 -13.80
C ASP A 90 -6.32 -20.01 -14.93
N PRO A 91 -5.28 -19.24 -15.29
CA PRO A 91 -5.42 -18.18 -16.28
C PRO A 91 -5.63 -18.70 -17.71
N VAL A 92 -5.30 -19.97 -17.98
CA VAL A 92 -5.41 -20.62 -19.30
C VAL A 92 -6.70 -21.43 -19.40
N GLU A 93 -6.95 -22.31 -18.44
CA GLU A 93 -8.10 -23.22 -18.44
C GLU A 93 -9.37 -22.59 -17.84
N GLY A 94 -9.23 -21.55 -17.03
CA GLY A 94 -10.34 -20.92 -16.30
C GLY A 94 -10.89 -21.77 -15.16
N THR A 95 -10.23 -22.88 -14.82
CA THR A 95 -10.60 -23.79 -13.73
C THR A 95 -10.27 -23.17 -12.38
N VAL A 96 -11.21 -23.25 -11.42
CA VAL A 96 -11.02 -22.72 -10.06
C VAL A 96 -10.57 -23.85 -9.13
N THR A 97 -9.39 -23.69 -8.54
CA THR A 97 -8.81 -24.62 -7.58
C THR A 97 -8.78 -24.00 -6.19
N LYS A 98 -9.16 -24.79 -5.18
CA LYS A 98 -9.08 -24.40 -3.77
C LYS A 98 -7.74 -24.77 -3.19
N VAL A 99 -6.99 -23.78 -2.72
CA VAL A 99 -5.62 -23.94 -2.21
C VAL A 99 -5.59 -23.58 -0.72
N PRO A 100 -5.09 -24.44 0.17
CA PRO A 100 -4.99 -24.11 1.59
C PRO A 100 -3.98 -22.98 1.81
N LEU A 101 -4.34 -22.04 2.70
CA LEU A 101 -3.47 -20.93 3.07
C LEU A 101 -2.66 -21.24 4.33
N PRO A 102 -1.39 -20.81 4.41
CA PRO A 102 -0.59 -20.93 5.62
C PRO A 102 -1.22 -20.17 6.79
N ARG A 103 -1.26 -20.82 7.96
CA ARG A 103 -1.82 -20.26 9.20
C ARG A 103 -0.78 -19.48 10.00
N PHE A 104 -0.05 -18.60 9.32
CA PHE A 104 0.98 -17.76 9.93
C PHE A 104 0.57 -16.30 9.94
N ALA A 105 1.00 -15.61 10.99
CA ALA A 105 0.80 -14.20 11.20
C ALA A 105 2.09 -13.56 11.73
N VAL A 106 2.24 -12.26 11.55
CA VAL A 106 3.31 -11.46 12.16
C VAL A 106 3.21 -11.59 13.68
N ALA A 107 4.32 -11.98 14.31
CA ALA A 107 4.37 -12.30 15.74
C ALA A 107 4.34 -11.05 16.63
N ASP A 108 4.96 -9.96 16.16
CA ASP A 108 4.97 -8.66 16.81
C ASP A 108 4.89 -7.56 15.74
N MET A 109 3.70 -6.97 15.59
CA MET A 109 3.45 -5.93 14.60
C MET A 109 4.16 -4.62 14.93
N LYS A 110 4.38 -4.31 16.22
CA LYS A 110 5.07 -3.07 16.63
C LYS A 110 6.56 -3.14 16.33
N ALA A 111 7.23 -4.22 16.73
CA ALA A 111 8.64 -4.45 16.41
C ALA A 111 8.86 -4.48 14.89
N THR A 112 7.92 -5.08 14.15
CA THR A 112 7.95 -5.05 12.69
C THR A 112 7.83 -3.63 12.14
N ALA A 113 6.89 -2.83 12.66
CA ALA A 113 6.73 -1.43 12.25
C ALA A 113 7.99 -0.58 12.49
N GLU A 114 8.69 -0.80 13.61
CA GLU A 114 9.96 -0.13 13.94
C GLU A 114 11.06 -0.48 12.91
N ASN A 115 11.18 -1.76 12.57
CA ASN A 115 12.16 -2.23 11.59
C ASN A 115 11.86 -1.71 10.17
N MET A 116 10.59 -1.56 9.82
CA MET A 116 10.17 -1.09 8.49
C MET A 116 10.58 0.35 8.19
N ARG A 117 10.78 1.21 9.20
CA ARG A 117 11.17 2.61 8.97
C ARG A 117 12.54 2.70 8.26
N GLY A 118 13.52 1.95 8.75
CA GLY A 118 14.86 1.89 8.13
C GLY A 118 14.81 1.30 6.72
N PHE A 119 13.93 0.31 6.50
CA PHE A 119 13.70 -0.25 5.19
C PHE A 119 13.17 0.79 4.19
N VAL A 120 12.14 1.57 4.55
CA VAL A 120 11.59 2.60 3.66
C VAL A 120 12.65 3.62 3.29
N ASP A 121 13.37 4.15 4.29
CA ASP A 121 14.38 5.18 4.10
C ASP A 121 15.53 4.69 3.21
N GLY A 122 15.99 3.45 3.41
CA GLY A 122 17.09 2.86 2.65
C GLY A 122 16.74 2.44 1.23
N ASN A 123 15.46 2.34 0.87
CA ASN A 123 15.03 1.76 -0.41
C ASN A 123 14.33 2.72 -1.38
N VAL A 124 14.20 4.01 -1.06
CA VAL A 124 13.58 5.01 -1.96
C VAL A 124 14.12 4.90 -3.39
N HIS A 125 15.44 4.86 -3.55
CA HIS A 125 16.11 4.71 -4.84
C HIS A 125 15.68 3.45 -5.60
N ASN A 126 15.58 2.31 -4.90
CA ASN A 126 15.22 1.02 -5.52
C ASN A 126 13.78 1.05 -6.03
N PHE A 127 12.87 1.69 -5.29
CA PHE A 127 11.50 1.90 -5.76
C PHE A 127 11.45 2.85 -6.96
N ILE A 128 12.23 3.94 -6.97
CA ILE A 128 12.29 4.88 -8.11
C ILE A 128 12.70 4.15 -9.39
N ILE A 129 13.82 3.41 -9.35
CA ILE A 129 14.30 2.60 -10.49
C ILE A 129 13.24 1.63 -10.98
N ALA A 130 12.58 0.94 -10.04
CA ALA A 130 11.64 -0.13 -10.38
C ALA A 130 10.30 0.38 -10.94
N MET A 131 9.79 1.51 -10.43
CA MET A 131 8.37 1.87 -10.57
C MET A 131 8.09 3.11 -11.43
N VAL A 132 9.03 4.06 -11.58
CA VAL A 132 8.77 5.32 -12.30
C VAL A 132 8.65 5.10 -13.82
N GLY A 133 9.17 3.99 -14.31
CA GLY A 133 9.25 3.70 -15.75
C GLY A 133 10.45 4.34 -16.41
N ARG A 134 10.49 4.30 -17.74
CA ARG A 134 11.60 4.79 -18.57
C ARG A 134 11.26 6.02 -19.41
N ASP A 135 10.11 6.64 -19.15
CA ASP A 135 9.78 7.93 -19.77
C ASP A 135 10.77 8.99 -19.28
N GLU A 136 11.38 9.71 -20.22
CA GLU A 136 12.47 10.64 -19.95
C GLU A 136 12.02 11.78 -19.03
N LEU A 137 10.82 12.33 -19.25
CA LEU A 137 10.28 13.41 -18.44
C LEU A 137 10.01 12.95 -17.00
N LEU A 138 9.36 11.79 -16.83
CA LEU A 138 9.14 11.21 -15.51
C LEU A 138 10.46 10.94 -14.79
N TRP A 139 11.41 10.30 -15.46
CA TRP A 139 12.68 9.91 -14.90
C TRP A 139 13.51 11.12 -14.44
N GLU A 140 13.72 12.09 -15.32
CA GLU A 140 14.51 13.28 -15.01
C GLU A 140 13.86 14.13 -13.91
N THR A 141 12.53 14.22 -13.89
CA THR A 141 11.82 14.96 -12.84
C THR A 141 11.94 14.27 -11.47
N TYR A 142 11.83 12.94 -11.42
CA TYR A 142 12.05 12.19 -10.18
C TYR A 142 13.50 12.27 -9.71
N LEU A 143 14.46 12.23 -10.63
CA LEU A 143 15.87 12.35 -10.32
C LEU A 143 16.22 13.75 -9.80
N MET A 144 15.63 14.80 -10.38
CA MET A 144 15.75 16.18 -9.91
C MET A 144 15.18 16.32 -8.49
N ALA A 145 13.97 15.79 -8.25
CA ALA A 145 13.35 15.76 -6.93
C ALA A 145 14.19 15.02 -5.90
N PHE A 146 14.76 13.87 -6.27
CA PHE A 146 15.59 13.06 -5.38
C PHE A 146 16.93 13.73 -5.03
N ARG A 147 17.48 14.55 -5.93
CA ARG A 147 18.77 15.24 -5.75
C ARG A 147 18.69 16.57 -4.98
N GLN A 148 17.50 17.12 -4.72
CA GLN A 148 17.36 18.43 -4.09
C GLN A 148 17.80 18.44 -2.61
N THR A 149 18.50 19.49 -2.14
CA THR A 149 19.25 19.46 -0.86
C THR A 149 18.81 20.44 0.25
N LYS A 150 19.02 19.96 1.49
CA LYS A 150 19.14 20.57 2.84
C LYS A 150 17.93 21.15 3.60
N GLN A 151 17.13 22.08 3.09
CA GLN A 151 16.02 22.67 3.90
C GLN A 151 14.63 22.25 3.39
N GLU A 152 14.49 22.26 2.07
CA GLU A 152 13.34 21.75 1.32
C GLU A 152 13.34 20.21 1.20
N GLN A 153 14.50 19.61 1.51
CA GLN A 153 14.71 18.16 1.55
C GLN A 153 13.73 17.46 2.49
N THR A 154 13.26 18.12 3.55
CA THR A 154 12.30 17.51 4.49
C THR A 154 10.97 17.21 3.81
N LEU A 155 10.44 18.14 3.00
CA LEU A 155 9.18 17.92 2.28
C LEU A 155 9.37 16.82 1.23
N LEU A 156 10.38 16.93 0.37
CA LEU A 156 10.64 15.94 -0.68
C LEU A 156 10.98 14.55 -0.11
N SER A 157 11.77 14.48 0.97
CA SER A 157 12.07 13.21 1.67
C SER A 157 10.81 12.57 2.24
N ASN A 158 9.95 13.34 2.91
CA ASN A 158 8.67 12.83 3.41
C ASN A 158 7.73 12.42 2.26
N THR A 159 7.75 13.16 1.14
CA THR A 159 7.01 12.82 -0.07
C THR A 159 7.49 11.49 -0.64
N PHE A 160 8.79 11.26 -0.74
CA PHE A 160 9.33 9.98 -1.22
C PHE A 160 9.07 8.82 -0.26
N ARG A 161 9.17 9.04 1.06
CA ARG A 161 8.80 8.05 2.08
C ARG A 161 7.34 7.63 1.94
N LEU A 162 6.44 8.61 1.84
CA LEU A 162 5.02 8.37 1.59
C LEU A 162 4.79 7.64 0.27
N TRP A 163 5.47 8.09 -0.80
CA TRP A 163 5.39 7.49 -2.11
C TRP A 163 5.79 6.02 -2.12
N VAL A 164 6.90 5.66 -1.45
CA VAL A 164 7.33 4.26 -1.28
C VAL A 164 6.26 3.44 -0.57
N VAL A 165 5.73 3.92 0.54
CA VAL A 165 4.72 3.16 1.30
C VAL A 165 3.43 2.98 0.50
N CYS A 166 3.01 3.98 -0.29
CA CYS A 166 1.89 3.81 -1.21
C CYS A 166 2.13 2.68 -2.22
N ARG A 167 3.39 2.46 -2.68
CA ARG A 167 3.74 1.32 -3.54
C ARG A 167 3.76 0.01 -2.77
N MET A 168 4.23 0.00 -1.53
CA MET A 168 4.25 -1.20 -0.68
C MET A 168 2.83 -1.73 -0.46
N THR A 169 1.85 -0.85 -0.24
CA THR A 169 0.44 -1.27 -0.06
C THR A 169 -0.28 -1.64 -1.35
N SER A 170 0.21 -1.19 -2.51
CA SER A 170 -0.42 -1.49 -3.81
C SER A 170 0.23 -2.66 -4.54
N SER A 171 1.36 -3.17 -4.06
CA SER A 171 2.14 -4.21 -4.72
C SER A 171 2.02 -5.54 -3.99
N PRO A 172 1.76 -6.66 -4.68
CA PRO A 172 1.75 -7.96 -4.03
C PRO A 172 3.13 -8.31 -3.45
N VAL A 173 3.11 -8.95 -2.29
CA VAL A 173 4.29 -9.38 -1.54
C VAL A 173 4.37 -10.90 -1.57
N TYR A 174 5.57 -11.44 -1.85
CA TYR A 174 5.82 -12.87 -1.90
C TYR A 174 6.97 -13.26 -0.96
N ILE A 175 6.97 -14.52 -0.53
CA ILE A 175 8.04 -15.10 0.29
C ILE A 175 9.22 -15.43 -0.63
N CYS A 176 10.33 -14.70 -0.49
CA CYS A 176 11.54 -14.91 -1.26
C CYS A 176 12.57 -15.80 -0.56
N GLY A 177 12.50 -15.96 0.77
CA GLY A 177 13.40 -16.84 1.53
C GLY A 177 13.06 -18.34 1.41
N GLU A 178 13.95 -19.20 1.92
CA GLU A 178 13.80 -20.67 1.85
C GLU A 178 12.55 -21.20 2.59
N ASP A 179 12.24 -20.67 3.77
CA ASP A 179 11.04 -21.07 4.53
C ASP A 179 9.78 -20.49 3.90
N LYS A 180 9.06 -21.30 3.11
CA LYS A 180 7.79 -20.95 2.45
C LYS A 180 6.56 -21.13 3.34
N LEU A 181 6.72 -21.48 4.62
CA LEU A 181 5.61 -21.71 5.55
C LEU A 181 4.61 -22.78 5.09
N GLY A 182 5.04 -23.70 4.22
CA GLY A 182 4.16 -24.68 3.58
C GLY A 182 3.16 -24.10 2.58
N GLY A 183 3.37 -22.85 2.13
CA GLY A 183 2.52 -22.19 1.16
C GLY A 183 2.69 -22.74 -0.26
N THR A 184 1.59 -22.73 -1.00
CA THR A 184 1.54 -23.19 -2.39
C THR A 184 1.86 -22.03 -3.35
N PRO A 185 2.65 -22.27 -4.41
CA PRO A 185 2.83 -21.35 -5.53
C PRO A 185 1.51 -20.83 -6.12
N HIS A 186 1.46 -19.54 -6.45
CA HIS A 186 0.29 -18.93 -7.07
C HIS A 186 0.52 -18.67 -8.58
N PRO A 187 -0.35 -19.18 -9.48
CA PRO A 187 -0.12 -19.13 -10.93
C PRO A 187 -0.15 -17.73 -11.51
N LEU A 188 -0.94 -16.80 -10.96
CA LEU A 188 -0.95 -15.40 -11.40
C LEU A 188 0.32 -14.61 -11.05
N TYR A 189 1.23 -15.17 -10.25
CA TYR A 189 2.40 -14.49 -9.72
C TYR A 189 3.69 -15.27 -10.00
N ASP A 190 3.85 -15.73 -11.24
CA ASP A 190 5.01 -16.49 -11.71
C ASP A 190 5.33 -17.72 -10.83
N ASN A 191 4.29 -18.40 -10.33
CA ASN A 191 4.41 -19.53 -9.42
C ASN A 191 5.24 -19.21 -8.15
N ARG A 192 5.16 -17.98 -7.64
CA ARG A 192 5.74 -17.61 -6.35
C ARG A 192 4.78 -17.89 -5.21
N VAL A 193 5.32 -18.19 -4.03
CA VAL A 193 4.53 -18.34 -2.81
C VAL A 193 4.24 -16.95 -2.25
N MET A 194 2.98 -16.54 -2.29
CA MET A 194 2.55 -15.23 -1.82
C MET A 194 2.59 -15.14 -0.29
N MET A 195 2.73 -13.92 0.23
CA MET A 195 2.60 -13.69 1.66
C MET A 195 1.18 -14.08 2.12
N PRO A 196 1.03 -14.83 3.23
CA PRO A 196 -0.29 -15.24 3.74
C PRO A 196 -1.25 -14.07 3.90
N LEU A 197 -2.52 -14.26 3.54
CA LEU A 197 -3.51 -13.18 3.52
C LEU A 197 -3.73 -12.51 4.90
N LEU A 198 -3.57 -13.26 5.99
CA LEU A 198 -3.60 -12.69 7.34
C LEU A 198 -2.42 -11.74 7.61
N MET A 199 -1.23 -12.10 7.13
CA MET A 199 -0.06 -11.23 7.19
C MET A 199 -0.23 -10.00 6.30
N THR A 200 -0.91 -10.12 5.15
CA THR A 200 -1.27 -8.98 4.30
C THR A 200 -2.17 -7.99 5.05
N ALA A 201 -3.18 -8.48 5.77
CA ALA A 201 -4.02 -7.61 6.61
C ALA A 201 -3.21 -6.90 7.73
N GLN A 202 -2.30 -7.61 8.40
CA GLN A 202 -1.41 -7.00 9.39
C GLN A 202 -0.45 -5.98 8.77
N PHE A 203 0.08 -6.28 7.58
CA PHE A 203 0.95 -5.38 6.83
C PHE A 203 0.23 -4.10 6.44
N GLU A 204 -1.05 -4.18 6.07
CA GLU A 204 -1.89 -3.00 5.84
C GLU A 204 -2.03 -2.14 7.11
N CYS A 205 -2.38 -2.74 8.25
CA CYS A 205 -2.45 -2.01 9.54
C CYS A 205 -1.14 -1.30 9.87
N ILE A 206 -0.01 -2.01 9.75
CA ILE A 206 1.33 -1.47 10.02
C ILE A 206 1.61 -0.27 9.10
N ASN A 207 1.42 -0.43 7.78
CA ASN A 207 1.68 0.64 6.82
C ASN A 207 0.77 1.85 7.04
N TYR A 208 -0.52 1.62 7.32
CA TYR A 208 -1.50 2.67 7.48
C TYR A 208 -1.24 3.54 8.71
N THR A 209 -1.07 2.88 9.86
CA THR A 209 -0.94 3.55 11.16
C THR A 209 0.45 4.14 11.38
N THR A 210 1.51 3.43 10.98
CA THR A 210 2.89 3.88 11.22
C THR A 210 3.36 4.92 10.22
N PHE A 211 2.88 4.85 8.97
CA PHE A 211 3.48 5.59 7.86
C PHE A 211 2.46 6.44 7.08
N LEU A 212 1.44 5.85 6.46
CA LEU A 212 0.53 6.58 5.56
C LEU A 212 -0.18 7.75 6.25
N ARG A 213 -0.84 7.51 7.39
CA ARG A 213 -1.53 8.56 8.18
C ARG A 213 -0.58 9.70 8.58
N PRO A 214 0.51 9.46 9.33
CA PRO A 214 1.36 10.55 9.81
C PRO A 214 2.12 11.25 8.67
N TRP A 215 2.64 10.53 7.69
CA TRP A 215 3.42 11.13 6.61
C TRP A 215 2.55 11.89 5.61
N SER A 216 1.34 11.43 5.30
CA SER A 216 0.40 12.22 4.48
C SER A 216 0.08 13.56 5.14
N ARG A 217 -0.29 13.57 6.43
CA ARG A 217 -0.53 14.82 7.17
C ARG A 217 0.70 15.73 7.16
N ALA A 218 1.89 15.16 7.37
CA ALA A 218 3.13 15.93 7.38
C ALA A 218 3.45 16.55 6.00
N VAL A 219 3.31 15.77 4.92
CA VAL A 219 3.55 16.22 3.54
C VAL A 219 2.57 17.32 3.15
N LEU A 220 1.27 17.12 3.38
CA LEU A 220 0.24 18.10 3.03
C LEU A 220 0.40 19.40 3.81
N LYS A 221 0.72 19.30 5.11
CA LYS A 221 1.00 20.49 5.93
C LYS A 221 2.22 21.25 5.40
N GLN A 222 3.35 20.57 5.18
CA GLN A 222 4.58 21.19 4.70
C GLN A 222 4.39 21.82 3.31
N LEU A 223 3.70 21.13 2.40
CA LEU A 223 3.38 21.66 1.08
C LEU A 223 2.50 22.91 1.17
N ASN A 224 1.44 22.87 2.00
CA ASN A 224 0.58 24.03 2.24
C ASN A 224 1.35 25.23 2.80
N ASP A 225 2.25 24.99 3.77
CA ASP A 225 3.08 26.03 4.37
C ASP A 225 3.97 26.71 3.32
N LEU A 226 4.60 25.95 2.41
CA LEU A 226 5.42 26.51 1.32
C LEU A 226 4.59 27.29 0.30
N VAL A 227 3.41 26.78 -0.08
CA VAL A 227 2.50 27.47 -1.01
C VAL A 227 2.02 28.80 -0.42
N LEU A 228 1.63 28.81 0.86
CA LEU A 228 1.15 30.02 1.54
C LEU A 228 2.26 31.04 1.82
N ALA A 229 3.53 30.62 1.92
CA ALA A 229 4.66 31.53 2.07
C ALA A 229 4.85 32.45 0.84
N LYS A 230 4.31 32.08 -0.33
CA LYS A 230 4.33 32.89 -1.58
C LYS A 230 5.73 33.36 -1.98
N LYS A 231 6.78 32.60 -1.64
CA LYS A 231 8.16 32.91 -2.01
C LYS A 231 8.56 32.18 -3.28
N ARG A 232 9.21 32.90 -4.20
CA ARG A 232 9.67 32.34 -5.48
C ARG A 232 10.73 31.25 -5.31
N GLU A 233 11.52 31.31 -4.24
CA GLU A 233 12.55 30.31 -3.92
C GLU A 233 11.96 28.89 -3.77
N TYR A 234 10.72 28.76 -3.27
CA TYR A 234 10.07 27.46 -3.07
C TYR A 234 9.40 26.89 -4.33
N TRP A 235 9.38 27.63 -5.44
CA TRP A 235 8.62 27.25 -6.64
C TRP A 235 9.02 25.86 -7.15
N LEU A 236 10.33 25.58 -7.21
CA LEU A 236 10.84 24.30 -7.72
C LEU A 236 10.43 23.13 -6.81
N THR A 237 10.54 23.30 -5.49
CA THR A 237 10.14 22.28 -4.51
C THR A 237 8.65 21.97 -4.56
N ILE A 238 7.83 23.02 -4.64
CA ILE A 238 6.38 22.88 -4.77
C ILE A 238 6.05 22.12 -6.05
N TYR A 239 6.67 22.50 -7.17
CA TYR A 239 6.49 21.83 -8.46
C TYR A 239 6.86 20.34 -8.38
N LEU A 240 8.06 20.02 -7.90
CA LEU A 240 8.54 18.64 -7.83
C LEU A 240 7.71 17.78 -6.87
N THR A 241 7.33 18.34 -5.72
CA THR A 241 6.44 17.66 -4.77
C THR A 241 5.09 17.35 -5.41
N MET A 242 4.45 18.35 -6.03
CA MET A 242 3.17 18.17 -6.72
C MET A 242 3.28 17.15 -7.85
N PHE A 243 4.35 17.19 -8.63
CA PHE A 243 4.60 16.23 -9.70
C PHE A 243 4.66 14.79 -9.17
N VAL A 244 5.47 14.55 -8.13
CA VAL A 244 5.60 13.21 -7.51
C VAL A 244 4.25 12.75 -6.96
N LEU A 245 3.50 13.61 -6.27
CA LEU A 245 2.19 13.28 -5.70
C LEU A 245 1.14 12.97 -6.78
N LEU A 246 1.02 13.79 -7.82
CA LEU A 246 0.07 13.57 -8.92
C LEU A 246 0.40 12.29 -9.70
N HIS A 247 1.67 12.05 -9.99
CA HIS A 247 2.10 10.79 -10.60
C HIS A 247 1.82 9.60 -9.66
N SER A 248 2.01 9.77 -8.35
CA SER A 248 1.67 8.76 -7.35
C SER A 248 0.20 8.37 -7.41
N CYS A 249 -0.70 9.35 -7.50
CA CYS A 249 -2.14 9.10 -7.64
C CYS A 249 -2.45 8.35 -8.93
N ALA A 250 -1.87 8.76 -10.06
CA ALA A 250 -2.05 8.06 -11.33
C ALA A 250 -1.62 6.58 -11.26
N MET A 251 -0.48 6.30 -10.61
CA MET A 251 0.00 4.93 -10.41
C MET A 251 -0.91 4.09 -9.50
N ILE A 252 -1.42 4.66 -8.40
CA ILE A 252 -2.37 3.96 -7.51
C ILE A 252 -3.65 3.63 -8.27
N THR A 253 -4.23 4.60 -8.97
CA THR A 253 -5.47 4.41 -9.73
C THR A 253 -5.32 3.34 -10.80
N LYS A 254 -4.20 3.35 -11.54
CA LYS A 254 -3.90 2.29 -12.52
C LYS A 254 -3.80 0.92 -11.85
N ARG A 255 -3.14 0.83 -10.70
CA ARG A 255 -2.99 -0.44 -9.98
C ARG A 255 -4.31 -0.96 -9.41
N ASP A 256 -5.18 -0.07 -8.94
CA ASP A 256 -6.52 -0.41 -8.49
C ASP A 256 -7.39 -0.94 -9.65
N GLU A 257 -7.27 -0.36 -10.85
CA GLU A 257 -7.91 -0.85 -12.07
C GLU A 257 -7.40 -2.25 -12.45
N GLU A 258 -6.08 -2.46 -12.46
CA GLU A 258 -5.47 -3.77 -12.72
C GLU A 258 -5.95 -4.83 -11.72
N THR A 259 -5.99 -4.48 -10.44
CA THR A 259 -6.46 -5.35 -9.36
C THR A 259 -7.95 -5.68 -9.54
N ALA A 260 -8.78 -4.69 -9.85
CA ALA A 260 -10.20 -4.91 -10.12
C ALA A 260 -10.44 -5.87 -11.29
N ARG A 261 -9.65 -5.74 -12.38
CA ARG A 261 -9.68 -6.66 -13.51
C ARG A 261 -9.24 -8.07 -13.14
N GLN A 262 -8.14 -8.19 -12.39
CA GLN A 262 -7.60 -9.48 -11.93
C GLN A 262 -8.62 -10.26 -11.09
N PHE A 263 -9.32 -9.58 -10.18
CA PHE A 263 -10.29 -10.20 -9.27
C PHE A 263 -11.75 -10.13 -9.79
N ARG A 264 -11.99 -9.65 -11.01
CA ARG A 264 -13.33 -9.45 -11.60
C ARG A 264 -14.28 -8.64 -10.69
N ILE A 265 -13.73 -7.71 -9.93
CA ILE A 265 -14.49 -6.81 -9.05
C ILE A 265 -15.02 -5.63 -9.90
N PRO A 266 -16.29 -5.21 -9.78
CA PRO A 266 -16.78 -4.01 -10.44
C PRO A 266 -15.91 -2.81 -10.04
N VAL A 267 -15.41 -2.04 -11.01
CA VAL A 267 -14.51 -0.89 -10.78
C VAL A 267 -15.14 0.16 -9.83
N SER A 268 -16.48 0.20 -9.74
CA SER A 268 -17.23 1.05 -8.81
C SER A 268 -17.13 0.66 -7.32
N ALA A 269 -16.68 -0.56 -7.00
CA ALA A 269 -16.55 -1.04 -5.61
C ALA A 269 -15.20 -0.68 -4.95
N ASN A 270 -14.25 -0.10 -5.70
CA ASN A 270 -12.91 0.25 -5.19
C ASN A 270 -12.78 1.67 -4.63
N TYR A 271 -13.75 2.55 -4.87
CA TYR A 271 -13.85 3.83 -4.18
C TYR A 271 -14.60 3.65 -2.87
N PRO A 272 -14.20 4.30 -1.75
CA PRO A 272 -15.08 4.43 -0.59
C PRO A 272 -16.19 5.42 -0.95
N VAL A 273 -17.11 5.02 -1.82
CA VAL A 273 -18.42 5.64 -1.86
C VAL A 273 -19.09 5.18 -0.59
N HIS A 274 -19.29 6.12 0.33
CA HIS A 274 -20.28 6.02 1.40
C HIS A 274 -21.47 5.19 0.90
N ILE A 275 -21.63 3.96 1.38
CA ILE A 275 -22.91 3.28 1.27
C ILE A 275 -23.80 4.03 2.26
N PRO A 276 -24.79 4.82 1.82
CA PRO A 276 -25.80 5.29 2.76
C PRO A 276 -26.51 4.03 3.25
N ASN A 277 -26.72 3.94 4.56
CA ASN A 277 -27.59 2.92 5.15
C ASN A 277 -28.86 2.82 4.31
N ARG A 278 -29.09 1.67 3.68
CA ARG A 278 -30.46 1.25 3.41
C ARG A 278 -31.04 0.83 4.74
N ALA A 279 -31.61 1.80 5.44
CA ALA A 279 -32.78 1.55 6.24
C ALA A 279 -33.94 1.24 5.27
N ASP A 280 -34.76 0.31 5.73
CA ASP A 280 -36.03 -0.20 5.16
C ASP A 280 -35.92 -1.31 4.10
#